data_AF-A0A7G1ICM7-F1
#
_entry.id   AF-A0A7G1ICM7-F1
#
_cell.length_a   1.000
_cell.length_b   1.000
_cell.length_c   1.000
_cell.angle_alpha   90.00
_cell.angle_beta   90.00
_cell.angle_gamma   90.00
#
_symmetry.space_group_name_H-M   'P 1'
#
loop_
_entity.id
_entity.type
_entity.pdbx_description
1 polymer ?
#
loop_
_entity_poly.entity_id
_entity_poly.type
_entity_poly.pdbx_seq_one_letter_code
_entity_poly.pdbx_strand_id
1 'polypeptide(L)' 'MGIWGGPHRCLGSHLARMELTIVVGEWLKQIPDFELPPGYTAYIKFPSKSFALKSLPLSWG' A
#
# COMPACT_ATOMS: atom_id res chain seq x y z
N MET A 1 -8.97 10.67 15.37
CA MET A 1 -8.41 9.89 16.50
C MET A 1 -8.64 8.40 16.22
N GLY A 2 -7.87 7.83 15.28
CA GLY A 2 -7.97 6.42 14.87
C GLY A 2 -6.89 5.57 15.54
N ILE A 3 -6.47 4.46 14.91
CA ILE A 3 -5.43 3.50 15.35
C ILE A 3 -4.06 4.08 15.75
N TRP A 4 -3.91 5.40 15.74
CA TRP A 4 -2.68 6.17 15.90
C TRP A 4 -2.45 6.72 17.32
N GLY A 5 -3.39 6.60 18.28
CA GLY A 5 -3.13 7.15 19.63
C GLY A 5 -4.25 7.10 20.67
N GLY A 6 -5.11 6.08 20.68
CA GLY A 6 -6.17 5.93 21.70
C GLY A 6 -6.30 4.50 22.22
N PRO A 7 -7.29 4.20 23.07
CA PRO A 7 -7.52 2.84 23.62
C PRO A 7 -7.69 1.75 22.56
N HIS A 8 -8.09 2.15 21.34
CA HIS A 8 -8.24 1.29 20.17
C HIS A 8 -7.05 1.41 19.19
N ARG A 9 -5.85 1.70 19.71
CA ARG A 9 -4.61 1.65 18.93
C ARG A 9 -4.48 0.26 18.32
N CYS A 10 -4.20 0.18 17.03
CA CYS A 10 -3.92 -1.10 16.39
C CYS A 10 -2.62 -1.66 16.98
N LEU A 11 -2.68 -2.83 17.61
CA LEU A 11 -1.51 -3.54 18.14
C LEU A 11 -0.49 -3.81 17.02
N GLY A 12 -0.97 -4.10 15.81
CA GLY A 12 -0.15 -4.32 14.63
C GLY A 12 0.38 -3.06 13.94
N SER A 13 0.04 -1.84 14.39
CA SER A 13 0.45 -0.60 13.72
C SER A 13 1.96 -0.46 13.58
N HIS A 14 2.71 -0.92 14.59
CA HIS A 14 4.17 -0.89 14.57
C HIS A 14 4.74 -1.94 13.60
N LEU A 15 4.22 -3.17 13.64
CA LEU A 15 4.64 -4.24 12.74
C LEU A 15 4.34 -3.87 11.28
N ALA A 16 3.12 -3.44 10.98
CA ALA A 16 2.72 -3.04 9.64
C ALA A 16 3.61 -1.91 9.09
N ARG A 17 4.04 -0.97 9.94
CA ARG A 17 4.98 0.08 9.54
C ARG A 17 6.34 -0.50 9.16
N MET A 18 6.87 -1.44 9.94
CA MET A 18 8.15 -2.11 9.62
C MET A 18 8.06 -2.90 8.32
N GLU A 19 7.00 -3.71 8.16
CA GLU A 19 6.76 -4.51 6.95
C GLU A 19 6.66 -3.62 5.70
N LEU A 20 5.88 -2.54 5.76
CA LEU A 20 5.74 -1.61 4.63
C LEU A 20 7.08 -0.93 4.30
N THR A 21 7.85 -0.56 5.32
CA THR A 21 9.17 0.06 5.13
C THR A 21 10.12 -0.89 4.40
N ILE A 22 10.14 -2.17 4.81
CA ILE A 22 11.00 -3.20 4.19
C ILE A 22 10.53 -3.49 2.77
N VAL A 23 9.23 -3.76 2.56
CA VAL A 23 8.69 -4.11 1.25
C VAL A 23 8.92 -2.99 0.24
N VAL A 24 8.58 -1.74 0.59
CA VAL A 24 8.78 -0.59 -0.30
C VAL A 24 10.27 -0.33 -0.52
N GLY A 25 11.09 -0.41 0.53
CA GLY A 25 12.52 -0.17 0.44
C GLY A 25 13.24 -1.16 -0.46
N GLU A 26 12.99 -2.46 -0.31
CA GLU A 26 13.61 -3.49 -1.15
C GLU A 26 13.05 -3.48 -2.57
N TRP A 27 11.75 -3.22 -2.74
CA TRP A 27 11.15 -3.06 -4.06
C TRP A 27 11.82 -1.95 -4.86
N LEU A 28 11.96 -0.75 -4.30
CA LEU A 28 12.57 0.40 -4.97
C LEU A 28 14.06 0.19 -5.29
N LYS A 29 14.77 -0.65 -4.53
CA LYS A 29 16.17 -1.02 -4.83
C LYS A 29 16.28 -1.98 -6.01
N GLN A 30 15.37 -2.95 -6.11
CA GLN A 30 15.41 -3.98 -7.15
C GLN A 30 14.73 -3.55 -8.45
N ILE A 31 13.66 -2.76 -8.34
CA ILE A 31 12.82 -2.29 -9.45
C ILE A 31 12.66 -0.77 -9.30
N PRO A 32 13.71 0.01 -9.62
CA PRO A 32 13.66 1.48 -9.51
C PRO A 32 12.78 2.11 -10.59
N ASP A 33 12.78 1.51 -11.79
CA ASP A 33 12.06 2.00 -12.96
C ASP A 33 10.86 1.09 -13.24
N PHE A 34 9.68 1.56 -12.86
CA PHE A 34 8.41 0.91 -13.16
C PHE A 34 7.35 1.96 -13.45
N GLU A 35 6.40 1.59 -14.30
CA GLU A 35 5.30 2.46 -14.70
C GLU A 35 3.95 1.74 -14.57
N LEU A 36 2.88 2.53 -14.52
CA LEU A 36 1.53 2.00 -14.66
C LEU A 36 1.26 1.74 -16.14
N PRO A 37 0.58 0.62 -16.49
CA PRO A 37 0.16 0.39 -17.86
C PRO A 37 -0.69 1.55 -18.41
N PRO A 38 -0.55 1.91 -19.69
CA PRO A 38 -1.37 2.96 -20.30
C PRO A 38 -2.86 2.70 -20.09
N GLY A 39 -3.60 3.72 -19.67
CA GLY A 39 -5.04 3.66 -19.44
C GLY A 39 -5.46 3.02 -18.11
N TYR A 40 -4.52 2.61 -17.25
CA TYR A 40 -4.87 2.14 -15.90
C TYR A 40 -5.39 3.31 -15.03
N THR A 41 -6.61 3.15 -14.52
CA THR A 41 -7.22 4.08 -13.56
C THR A 41 -7.51 3.36 -12.25
N ALA A 42 -6.93 3.84 -11.16
CA ALA A 42 -7.18 3.28 -9.84
C ALA A 42 -8.65 3.48 -9.43
N TYR A 43 -9.34 2.38 -9.13
CA TYR A 43 -10.74 2.42 -8.69
C TYR A 43 -10.94 1.63 -7.40
N ILE A 44 -11.60 2.27 -6.44
CA ILE A 44 -12.06 1.66 -5.21
C ILE A 44 -13.59 1.63 -5.24
N LYS A 45 -14.18 0.44 -5.17
CA LYS A 45 -15.64 0.28 -5.12
C LYS A 45 -16.16 0.71 -3.75
N PHE A 46 -17.10 1.65 -3.72
CA PHE A 46 -17.78 2.07 -2.50
C PHE A 46 -19.14 1.37 -2.32
N PRO A 47 -19.58 1.12 -1.07
CA PRO A 47 -18.86 1.35 0.18
C PRO A 47 -17.76 0.30 0.41
N SER A 48 -16.58 0.73 0.88
CA SER A 48 -15.48 -0.18 1.22
C SER A 48 -15.14 -0.11 2.71
N LYS A 49 -14.83 -1.26 3.30
CA LYS A 49 -14.32 -1.37 4.68
C LYS A 49 -12.83 -1.04 4.79
N SER A 50 -12.09 -1.12 3.69
CA SER A 50 -10.67 -0.80 3.59
C SER A 50 -10.39 -0.09 2.28
N PHE A 51 -9.65 1.01 2.31
CA PHE A 51 -9.22 1.73 1.10
C PHE A 51 -8.01 1.00 0.49
N ALA A 52 -8.27 -0.15 -0.13
CA ALA A 52 -7.27 -0.98 -0.80
C ALA A 52 -7.61 -1.12 -2.29
N LEU A 53 -6.58 -1.09 -3.13
CA LEU A 53 -6.71 -1.42 -4.54
C LEU A 53 -6.85 -2.94 -4.70
N LYS A 54 -7.75 -3.38 -5.58
CA LYS A 54 -7.89 -4.81 -5.90
C LYS A 54 -6.74 -5.33 -6.75
N SER A 55 -6.19 -4.47 -7.58
CA SER A 55 -5.04 -4.74 -8.43
C SER A 55 -4.23 -3.45 -8.55
N LEU A 56 -2.92 -3.59 -8.69
CA LEU A 56 -2.01 -2.51 -9.05
C LEU A 56 -1.05 -3.12 -10.07
N PRO A 57 -1.44 -3.18 -11.35
CA PRO A 57 -0.55 -3.71 -12.37
C PRO A 57 0.59 -2.72 -12.57
N LEU A 58 1.82 -3.23 -12.56
CA LEU A 58 3.03 -2.46 -12.85
C LEU A 58 3.70 -3.08 -14.07
N SER A 59 4.38 -2.26 -14.87
CA SER A 59 5.22 -2.69 -15.98
C SER A 59 6.64 -2.20 -15.72
N TRP A 60 7.60 -3.09 -15.83
CA TRP A 60 9.03 -2.83 -15.63
C TRP A 60 9.83 -3.73 -16.57
N GLY A 61 10.93 -3.22 -17.12
CA GLY A 61 11.71 -3.88 -18.16
C GLY A 61 12.40 -2.88 -19.08
#